data_AF-A0ABD3CIZ4-F1
#
_entry.id   AF-A0ABD3CIZ4-F1
#
_cell.length_a   1.000
_cell.length_b   1.000
_cell.length_c   1.000
_cell.angle_alpha   90.00
_cell.angle_beta   90.00
_cell.angle_gamma   90.00
#
_symmetry.space_group_name_H-M   'P 1'
#
loop_
_entity.id
_entity.type
_entity.pdbx_description
1 polymer ?
#
loop_
_entity_poly.entity_id
_entity_poly.type
_entity_poly.pdbx_seq_one_letter_code
_entity_poly.pdbx_strand_id
1 'polypeptide(L)'
;METRRRRFICREIVPFAAMVAVECTNVGQNTIYKAAVTKGLNYHVFMVYSYAISALALLPMACFFHRETRLPRLSIVMVAKFFVLGFLGFAGQYLGYLGIAYSNPTLGSAMSNLSPACTFFLAVLFRMEKLKLGSLSTQAKIIGALVSISGALVVVLYNGPILITSHDDKATLLNIYVHVPSSAESNWIVGGALLASCYVVSSFWYIYQSVVIKEYPGEFILVFFYSLFAWVLAVAVCFASEPNLSSWIIPIDIRLLSVLYSGIIGTGLSIMVHTWGLHVKGPVYVALFRPLSIAIAAILGVLFLGDNLYLGSVIGSIVITVGFYTVMWGKTKEEIIDTSNDNLVYSSPTDHVIVPLLKH
;
A
#
# COMPACT_ATOMS: atom_id res chain seq x y z
N MET A 1 23.57 -16.86 -19.11
CA MET A 1 22.88 -17.19 -17.84
C MET A 1 22.74 -15.98 -16.91
N GLU A 2 23.77 -15.15 -16.73
CA GLU A 2 23.75 -14.01 -15.81
C GLU A 2 22.69 -12.94 -16.15
N THR A 3 22.46 -12.65 -17.43
CA THR A 3 21.38 -11.77 -17.91
C THR A 3 19.97 -12.31 -17.70
N ARG A 4 19.79 -13.64 -17.53
CA ARG A 4 18.49 -14.25 -17.21
C ARG A 4 18.25 -14.23 -15.69
N ARG A 5 19.30 -14.49 -14.90
CA ARG A 5 19.28 -14.38 -13.43
C ARG A 5 19.02 -12.94 -12.96
N ARG A 6 19.72 -11.94 -13.53
CA ARG A 6 19.48 -10.51 -13.23
C ARG A 6 18.06 -10.07 -13.58
N ARG A 7 17.54 -10.50 -14.74
CA ARG A 7 16.16 -10.21 -15.14
C ARG A 7 15.12 -10.82 -14.19
N PHE A 8 15.32 -12.05 -13.72
CA PHE A 8 14.43 -12.67 -12.73
C PHE A 8 14.46 -11.95 -11.38
N ILE A 9 15.66 -11.62 -10.88
CA ILE A 9 15.83 -10.89 -9.61
C ILE A 9 15.11 -9.53 -9.68
N CYS A 10 15.35 -8.74 -10.72
CA CYS A 10 14.74 -7.42 -10.88
C CYS A 10 13.21 -7.47 -11.09
N ARG A 11 12.67 -8.54 -11.70
CA ARG A 11 11.25 -8.63 -12.07
C ARG A 11 10.37 -9.26 -10.98
N GLU A 12 10.91 -10.18 -10.17
CA GLU A 12 10.13 -10.88 -9.14
C GLU A 12 10.57 -10.55 -7.72
N ILE A 13 11.87 -10.57 -7.43
CA ILE A 13 12.38 -10.46 -6.05
C ILE A 13 12.33 -9.02 -5.57
N VAL A 14 12.76 -8.06 -6.40
CA VAL A 14 12.79 -6.64 -6.01
C VAL A 14 11.39 -6.10 -5.73
N PRO A 15 10.36 -6.30 -6.58
CA PRO A 15 9.00 -5.86 -6.27
C PRO A 15 8.44 -6.51 -5.00
N PHE A 16 8.69 -7.81 -4.79
CA PHE A 16 8.24 -8.51 -3.60
C PHE A 16 8.88 -7.94 -2.33
N ALA A 17 10.20 -7.83 -2.29
CA ALA A 17 10.92 -7.30 -1.13
C ALA A 17 10.53 -5.84 -0.83
N ALA A 18 10.37 -5.02 -1.88
CA ALA A 18 9.93 -3.64 -1.73
C ALA A 18 8.52 -3.55 -1.14
N MET A 19 7.58 -4.39 -1.58
CA MET A 19 6.22 -4.41 -1.03
C MET A 19 6.17 -4.88 0.42
N VAL A 20 6.94 -5.92 0.78
CA VAL A 20 7.05 -6.35 2.19
C VAL A 20 7.64 -5.24 3.05
N ALA A 21 8.69 -4.56 2.58
CA ALA A 21 9.28 -3.42 3.29
C ALA A 21 8.28 -2.28 3.48
N VAL A 22 7.48 -1.97 2.46
CA VAL A 22 6.42 -0.97 2.55
C VAL A 22 5.38 -1.34 3.60
N GLU A 23 4.92 -2.59 3.66
CA GLU A 23 3.99 -3.01 4.71
C GLU A 23 4.61 -2.91 6.11
N CYS A 24 5.89 -3.26 6.28
CA CYS A 24 6.62 -3.03 7.53
C CYS A 24 6.61 -1.55 7.94
N THR A 25 6.91 -0.65 6.99
CA THR A 25 6.91 0.79 7.27
C THR A 25 5.51 1.34 7.55
N ASN A 26 4.47 0.85 6.86
CA ASN A 26 3.08 1.25 7.10
C ASN A 26 2.61 0.87 8.51
N VAL A 27 2.93 -0.35 8.97
CA VAL A 27 2.59 -0.78 10.33
C VAL A 27 3.32 0.09 11.35
N GLY A 28 4.63 0.29 11.18
CA GLY A 28 5.42 1.16 12.06
C GLY A 28 4.87 2.59 12.11
N GLN A 29 4.51 3.15 10.96
CA GLN A 29 3.89 4.46 10.85
C GLN A 29 2.59 4.57 11.64
N ASN A 30 1.68 3.60 11.48
CA ASN A 30 0.39 3.60 12.18
C ASN A 30 0.58 3.57 13.70
N THR A 31 1.56 2.81 14.19
CA THR A 31 1.92 2.75 15.61
C THR A 31 2.49 4.06 16.12
N ILE A 32 3.48 4.63 15.42
CA ILE A 32 4.09 5.93 15.79
C ILE A 32 3.04 7.05 15.74
N TYR A 33 2.18 7.06 14.71
CA TYR A 33 1.07 7.99 14.57
C TYR A 33 0.09 7.89 15.74
N LYS A 34 -0.32 6.68 16.11
CA LYS A 34 -1.21 6.50 17.27
C LYS A 34 -0.56 7.05 18.54
N ALA A 35 0.71 6.74 18.79
CA ALA A 35 1.43 7.26 19.95
C ALA A 35 1.49 8.79 19.96
N ALA A 36 1.69 9.42 18.80
CA ALA A 36 1.72 10.87 18.66
C ALA A 36 0.34 11.52 18.91
N VAL A 37 -0.73 10.97 18.36
CA VAL A 37 -2.10 11.48 18.58
C VAL A 37 -2.52 11.32 20.03
N THR A 38 -2.16 10.22 20.68
CA THR A 38 -2.41 10.04 22.11
C THR A 38 -1.66 11.07 22.98
N LYS A 39 -0.53 11.60 22.51
CA LYS A 39 0.17 12.76 23.13
C LYS A 39 -0.35 14.12 22.64
N GLY A 40 -1.52 14.17 21.99
CA GLY A 40 -2.20 15.41 21.60
C GLY A 40 -1.78 15.97 20.25
N LEU A 41 -1.15 15.19 19.35
CA LEU A 41 -0.95 15.62 17.97
C LEU A 41 -2.30 15.71 17.23
N ASN A 42 -2.58 16.87 16.65
CA ASN A 42 -3.76 17.04 15.80
C ASN A 42 -3.56 16.35 14.45
N TYR A 43 -4.49 15.48 14.06
CA TYR A 43 -4.38 14.67 12.84
C TYR A 43 -4.47 15.51 11.55
N HIS A 44 -5.18 16.64 11.55
CA HIS A 44 -5.21 17.55 10.39
C HIS A 44 -3.83 18.17 10.14
N VAL A 45 -3.22 18.69 11.21
CA VAL A 45 -1.89 19.30 11.20
C VAL A 45 -0.84 18.27 10.78
N PHE A 46 -0.92 17.05 11.35
CA PHE A 46 -0.07 15.92 10.96
C PHE A 46 -0.11 15.65 9.45
N MET A 47 -1.30 15.64 8.85
CA MET A 47 -1.44 15.42 7.42
C MET A 47 -0.87 16.56 6.58
N VAL A 48 -1.12 17.82 6.96
CA VAL A 48 -0.56 19.00 6.28
C VAL A 48 0.96 18.90 6.20
N TYR A 49 1.63 18.69 7.35
CA TYR A 49 3.08 18.61 7.35
C TYR A 49 3.62 17.36 6.65
N SER A 50 2.96 16.21 6.81
CA SER A 50 3.39 14.97 6.13
C SER A 50 3.38 15.14 4.61
N TYR A 51 2.28 15.64 4.03
CA TYR A 51 2.20 15.84 2.58
C TYR A 51 3.13 16.95 2.08
N ALA A 52 3.33 18.02 2.86
CA ALA A 52 4.30 19.06 2.53
C ALA A 52 5.72 18.49 2.42
N ILE A 53 6.15 17.72 3.44
CA ILE A 53 7.47 17.08 3.48
C ILE A 53 7.62 16.11 2.30
N SER A 54 6.59 15.32 2.00
CA SER A 54 6.59 14.41 0.85
C SER A 54 6.78 15.15 -0.47
N ALA A 55 5.98 16.21 -0.71
CA ALA A 55 6.08 17.00 -1.94
C ALA A 55 7.47 17.65 -2.08
N LEU A 56 8.04 18.19 -1.01
CA LEU A 56 9.38 18.78 -1.01
C LEU A 56 10.47 17.74 -1.25
N ALA A 57 10.37 16.56 -0.63
CA ALA A 57 11.33 15.48 -0.82
C ALA A 57 11.30 14.89 -2.24
N LEU A 58 10.12 14.85 -2.86
CA LEU A 58 9.92 14.32 -4.21
C LEU A 58 10.24 15.31 -5.33
N LEU A 59 10.15 16.61 -5.06
CA LEU A 59 10.43 17.67 -6.02
C LEU A 59 11.77 17.50 -6.77
N PRO A 60 12.93 17.33 -6.10
CA PRO A 60 14.20 17.16 -6.82
C PRO A 60 14.19 15.91 -7.70
N MET A 61 13.65 14.80 -7.20
CA MET A 61 13.58 13.55 -7.95
C MET A 61 12.70 13.67 -9.19
N ALA A 62 11.54 14.35 -9.08
CA ALA A 62 10.68 14.63 -10.21
C ALA A 62 11.40 15.47 -11.29
N CYS A 63 12.19 16.48 -10.89
CA CYS A 63 12.95 17.29 -11.83
C CYS A 63 14.09 16.55 -12.53
N PHE A 64 14.88 15.75 -11.79
CA PHE A 64 16.02 15.01 -12.37
C PHE A 64 15.56 13.87 -13.29
N PHE A 65 14.61 13.02 -12.86
CA PHE A 65 14.18 11.85 -13.63
C PHE A 65 13.29 12.21 -14.83
N HIS A 66 12.62 13.37 -14.81
CA HIS A 66 11.92 13.88 -15.98
C HIS A 66 12.86 14.11 -17.17
N ARG A 67 14.11 14.49 -16.91
CA ARG A 67 15.06 14.86 -17.96
C ARG A 67 15.64 13.66 -18.71
N GLU A 68 15.71 12.50 -18.06
CA GLU A 68 16.29 11.28 -18.65
C GLU A 68 15.27 10.43 -19.42
N THR A 69 13.98 10.55 -19.08
CA THR A 69 12.91 9.73 -19.66
C THR A 69 12.10 10.55 -20.67
N ARG A 70 11.92 10.07 -21.90
CA ARG A 70 11.00 10.68 -22.88
C ARG A 70 9.55 10.46 -22.44
N LEU A 71 9.07 11.31 -21.54
CA LEU A 71 7.70 11.27 -21.03
C LEU A 71 6.74 11.99 -21.98
N PRO A 72 5.46 11.56 -22.01
CA PRO A 72 4.41 12.33 -22.69
C PRO A 72 4.37 13.78 -22.17
N ARG A 73 3.91 14.71 -23.00
CA ARG A 73 3.71 16.09 -22.52
C ARG A 73 2.64 16.12 -21.44
N LEU A 74 2.90 16.86 -20.37
CA LEU A 74 1.94 17.07 -19.30
C LEU A 74 0.78 17.93 -19.82
N SER A 75 -0.35 17.29 -20.15
CA SER A 75 -1.56 17.98 -20.57
C SER A 75 -2.42 18.35 -19.36
N ILE A 76 -3.32 19.32 -19.53
CA ILE A 76 -4.30 19.70 -18.51
C ILE A 76 -5.15 18.50 -18.07
N VAL A 77 -5.47 17.60 -19.01
CA VAL A 77 -6.19 16.36 -18.72
C VAL A 77 -5.40 15.46 -17.77
N MET A 78 -4.08 15.33 -17.96
CA MET A 78 -3.25 14.53 -17.04
C MET A 78 -3.13 15.18 -15.67
N VAL A 79 -3.02 16.51 -15.61
CA VAL A 79 -3.02 17.25 -14.33
C VAL A 79 -4.34 17.03 -13.59
N ALA A 80 -5.49 17.05 -14.29
CA ALA A 80 -6.78 16.75 -13.70
C ALA A 80 -6.86 15.30 -13.17
N LYS A 81 -6.30 14.32 -13.91
CA LYS A 81 -6.20 12.93 -13.42
C LYS A 81 -5.33 12.83 -12.16
N PHE A 82 -4.20 13.54 -12.11
CA PHE A 82 -3.36 13.60 -10.92
C PHE A 82 -4.07 14.26 -9.73
N PHE A 83 -4.89 15.28 -9.98
CA PHE A 83 -5.72 15.88 -8.93
C PHE A 83 -6.74 14.90 -8.36
N VAL A 84 -7.47 14.16 -9.21
CA VAL A 84 -8.41 13.11 -8.76
C VAL A 84 -7.67 12.04 -7.94
N LEU A 85 -6.46 11.67 -8.34
CA LEU A 85 -5.64 10.72 -7.62
C LEU A 85 -5.20 11.26 -6.25
N GLY A 86 -4.78 12.53 -6.20
CA GLY A 86 -4.47 13.26 -4.96
C GLY A 86 -5.67 13.31 -4.01
N PHE A 87 -6.85 13.62 -4.54
CA PHE A 87 -8.10 13.62 -3.78
C PHE A 87 -8.45 12.25 -3.21
N LEU A 88 -8.44 11.20 -4.03
CA LEU A 88 -8.76 9.84 -3.58
C LEU A 88 -7.79 9.36 -2.49
N GLY A 89 -6.48 9.58 -2.69
CA GLY A 89 -5.52 9.15 -1.68
C GLY A 89 -5.53 10.02 -0.42
N PHE A 90 -5.79 11.33 -0.54
CA PHE A 90 -6.04 12.19 0.62
C PHE A 90 -7.25 11.71 1.43
N ALA A 91 -8.38 11.47 0.77
CA ALA A 91 -9.60 10.98 1.41
C ALA A 91 -9.37 9.62 2.09
N GLY A 92 -8.69 8.69 1.43
CA GLY A 92 -8.34 7.39 2.01
C GLY A 92 -7.45 7.54 3.24
N GLN A 93 -6.35 8.28 3.15
CA GLN A 93 -5.43 8.50 4.27
C GLN A 93 -6.11 9.25 5.44
N TYR A 94 -6.94 10.24 5.14
CA TYR A 94 -7.73 10.96 6.15
C TYR A 94 -8.62 9.99 6.95
N LEU A 95 -9.40 9.15 6.25
CA LEU A 95 -10.23 8.12 6.88
C LEU A 95 -9.39 7.11 7.67
N GLY A 96 -8.23 6.72 7.16
CA GLY A 96 -7.31 5.79 7.82
C GLY A 96 -6.75 6.33 9.13
N TYR A 97 -6.19 7.54 9.11
CA TYR A 97 -5.63 8.20 10.28
C TYR A 97 -6.69 8.58 11.31
N LEU A 98 -7.85 9.06 10.86
CA LEU A 98 -8.98 9.32 11.76
C LEU A 98 -9.47 8.00 12.39
N GLY A 99 -9.59 6.94 11.58
CA GLY A 99 -9.96 5.62 12.04
C GLY A 99 -9.02 5.06 13.12
N ILE A 100 -7.70 5.18 12.92
CA ILE A 100 -6.69 4.79 13.93
C ILE A 100 -6.79 5.67 15.18
N ALA A 101 -7.02 6.98 15.01
CA ALA A 101 -7.19 7.90 16.14
C ALA A 101 -8.37 7.48 17.03
N TYR A 102 -9.51 7.10 16.46
CA TYR A 102 -10.68 6.57 17.19
C TYR A 102 -10.56 5.10 17.64
N SER A 103 -9.58 4.36 17.14
CA SER A 103 -9.36 2.95 17.46
C SER A 103 -7.89 2.67 17.80
N ASN A 104 -7.22 1.79 17.06
CA ASN A 104 -5.82 1.44 17.25
C ASN A 104 -5.17 0.92 15.95
N PRO A 105 -3.83 0.85 15.89
CA PRO A 105 -3.09 0.36 14.71
C PRO A 105 -3.43 -1.07 14.34
N THR A 106 -3.65 -1.96 15.32
CA THR A 106 -3.95 -3.38 15.09
C THR A 106 -5.27 -3.57 14.34
N LEU A 107 -6.31 -2.81 14.71
CA LEU A 107 -7.57 -2.77 13.97
C LEU A 107 -7.35 -2.25 12.55
N GLY A 108 -6.47 -1.26 12.37
CA GLY A 108 -6.07 -0.78 11.05
C GLY A 108 -5.42 -1.87 10.18
N SER A 109 -4.51 -2.67 10.75
CA SER A 109 -3.93 -3.82 10.06
C SER A 109 -4.98 -4.90 9.76
N ALA A 110 -5.92 -5.15 10.68
CA ALA A 110 -7.02 -6.11 10.47
C ALA A 110 -7.97 -5.68 9.34
N MET A 111 -8.32 -4.39 9.27
CA MET A 111 -9.19 -3.86 8.22
C MET A 111 -8.51 -3.82 6.85
N SER A 112 -7.17 -3.81 6.80
CA SER A 112 -6.41 -3.83 5.54
C SER A 112 -6.69 -5.05 4.68
N ASN A 113 -7.15 -6.15 5.30
CA ASN A 113 -7.56 -7.39 4.65
C ASN A 113 -8.75 -7.23 3.69
N LEU A 114 -9.46 -6.10 3.74
CA LEU A 114 -10.48 -5.75 2.76
C LEU A 114 -9.85 -5.39 1.39
N SER A 115 -8.62 -4.89 1.38
CA SER A 115 -7.98 -4.35 0.16
C SER A 115 -7.85 -5.39 -0.96
N PRO A 116 -7.37 -6.63 -0.74
CA PRO A 116 -7.32 -7.64 -1.81
C PRO A 116 -8.69 -7.91 -2.41
N ALA A 117 -9.72 -8.11 -1.59
CA ALA A 117 -11.07 -8.44 -2.03
C ALA A 117 -11.70 -7.29 -2.84
N CYS A 118 -11.67 -6.07 -2.31
CA CYS A 118 -12.20 -4.89 -2.98
C CYS A 118 -11.43 -4.60 -4.28
N THR A 119 -10.09 -4.69 -4.26
CA THR A 119 -9.26 -4.42 -5.44
C THR A 119 -9.49 -5.47 -6.53
N PHE A 120 -9.60 -6.75 -6.17
CA PHE A 120 -9.90 -7.80 -7.14
C PHE A 120 -11.27 -7.61 -7.78
N PHE A 121 -12.30 -7.33 -6.97
CA PHE A 121 -13.64 -7.04 -7.48
C PHE A 121 -13.64 -5.87 -8.47
N LEU A 122 -13.01 -4.74 -8.11
CA LEU A 122 -12.91 -3.59 -8.99
C LEU A 122 -12.06 -3.88 -10.24
N ALA A 123 -10.96 -4.63 -10.13
CA ALA A 123 -10.14 -5.02 -11.27
C ALA A 123 -10.92 -5.86 -12.28
N VAL A 124 -11.81 -6.74 -11.81
CA VAL A 124 -12.74 -7.48 -12.67
C VAL A 124 -13.78 -6.55 -13.31
N LEU A 125 -14.39 -5.67 -12.51
CA LEU A 125 -15.41 -4.72 -12.96
C LEU A 125 -14.88 -3.81 -14.09
N PHE A 126 -13.68 -3.29 -13.93
CA PHE A 126 -13.01 -2.43 -14.92
C PHE A 126 -12.24 -3.22 -16.00
N ARG A 127 -12.44 -4.54 -16.09
CA ARG A 127 -11.81 -5.44 -17.09
C ARG A 127 -10.27 -5.41 -17.10
N MET A 128 -9.67 -5.11 -15.96
CA MET A 128 -8.22 -5.17 -15.75
C MET A 128 -7.71 -6.60 -15.49
N GLU A 129 -8.60 -7.48 -15.01
CA GLU A 129 -8.35 -8.92 -14.86
C GLU A 129 -9.39 -9.69 -15.69
N LYS A 130 -8.93 -10.65 -16.50
CA LYS A 130 -9.83 -11.50 -17.31
C LYS A 130 -10.23 -12.73 -16.49
N LEU A 131 -11.50 -12.82 -16.09
CA LEU A 131 -12.00 -14.01 -15.41
C LEU A 131 -12.30 -15.13 -16.42
N LYS A 132 -11.37 -16.05 -16.58
CA LYS A 132 -11.68 -17.40 -17.09
C LYS A 132 -11.82 -18.30 -15.87
N LEU A 133 -13.04 -18.44 -15.33
CA LEU A 133 -13.28 -19.20 -14.08
C LEU A 133 -12.81 -20.67 -14.12
N GLY A 134 -12.70 -21.26 -15.32
CA GLY A 134 -12.11 -22.59 -15.52
C GLY A 134 -10.58 -22.62 -15.58
N SER A 135 -9.90 -21.47 -15.57
CA SER A 135 -8.44 -21.40 -15.57
C SER A 135 -7.89 -21.72 -14.18
N LEU A 136 -6.93 -22.64 -14.13
CA LEU A 136 -6.18 -22.95 -12.92
C LEU A 136 -5.50 -21.71 -12.30
N SER A 137 -5.12 -20.73 -13.13
CA SER A 137 -4.56 -19.46 -12.64
C SER A 137 -5.61 -18.65 -11.87
N THR A 138 -6.78 -18.44 -12.48
CA THR A 138 -7.87 -17.67 -11.86
C THR A 138 -8.37 -18.34 -10.58
N GLN A 139 -8.51 -19.67 -10.58
CA GLN A 139 -8.88 -20.43 -9.38
C GLN A 139 -7.83 -20.29 -8.27
N ALA A 140 -6.54 -20.41 -8.59
CA ALA A 140 -5.47 -20.24 -7.60
C ALA A 140 -5.46 -18.82 -7.00
N LYS A 141 -5.71 -17.78 -7.81
CA LYS A 141 -5.82 -16.40 -7.32
C LYS A 141 -6.98 -16.22 -6.33
N ILE A 142 -8.16 -16.76 -6.66
CA ILE A 142 -9.35 -16.63 -5.79
C ILE A 142 -9.15 -17.42 -4.50
N ILE A 143 -8.73 -18.68 -4.59
CA ILE A 143 -8.52 -19.55 -3.42
C ILE A 143 -7.41 -18.98 -2.54
N GLY A 144 -6.28 -18.58 -3.12
CA GLY A 144 -5.17 -17.99 -2.37
C GLY A 144 -5.58 -16.71 -1.64
N ALA A 145 -6.38 -15.84 -2.27
CA ALA A 145 -6.90 -14.64 -1.61
C ALA A 145 -7.83 -14.97 -0.43
N LEU A 146 -8.76 -15.92 -0.61
CA LEU A 146 -9.63 -16.38 0.47
C LEU A 146 -8.85 -17.02 1.63
N VAL A 147 -7.81 -17.81 1.31
CA VAL A 147 -6.92 -18.40 2.31
C VAL A 147 -6.15 -17.31 3.06
N SER A 148 -5.61 -16.30 2.37
CA SER A 148 -4.92 -15.19 3.04
C SER A 148 -5.84 -14.38 3.96
N ILE A 149 -7.05 -14.06 3.51
CA ILE A 149 -8.06 -13.38 4.33
C ILE A 149 -8.42 -14.24 5.55
N SER A 150 -8.61 -15.55 5.36
CA SER A 150 -8.91 -16.48 6.47
C SER A 150 -7.77 -16.53 7.47
N GLY A 151 -6.52 -16.58 7.02
CA GLY A 151 -5.34 -16.53 7.90
C GLY A 151 -5.30 -15.23 8.70
N ALA A 152 -5.63 -14.09 8.09
CA ALA A 152 -5.69 -12.82 8.79
C ALA A 152 -6.84 -12.76 9.80
N LEU A 153 -7.99 -13.36 9.51
CA LEU A 153 -9.07 -13.54 10.49
C LEU A 153 -8.64 -14.43 11.66
N VAL A 154 -7.83 -15.47 11.42
CA VAL A 154 -7.26 -16.29 12.51
C VAL A 154 -6.35 -15.45 13.41
N VAL A 155 -5.48 -14.59 12.86
CA VAL A 155 -4.64 -13.69 13.67
C VAL A 155 -5.48 -12.79 14.59
N VAL A 156 -6.64 -12.33 14.11
CA VAL A 156 -7.50 -11.38 14.84
C VAL A 156 -8.44 -12.07 15.84
N LEU A 157 -9.05 -13.20 15.46
CA LEU A 157 -10.13 -13.84 16.21
C LEU A 157 -9.65 -14.97 17.12
N TYR A 158 -8.47 -15.53 16.86
CA TYR A 158 -7.92 -16.64 17.62
C TYR A 158 -6.59 -16.24 18.25
N ASN A 159 -6.55 -16.11 19.58
CA ASN A 159 -5.32 -15.89 20.32
C ASN A 159 -4.63 -17.22 20.64
N GLY A 160 -5.32 -18.17 21.27
CA GLY A 160 -4.69 -19.41 21.76
C GLY A 160 -3.68 -19.15 22.89
N PRO A 161 -2.84 -20.13 23.26
CA PRO A 161 -1.83 -19.97 24.31
C PRO A 161 -0.71 -19.00 23.92
N ILE A 162 -0.07 -18.41 24.91
CA ILE A 162 1.14 -17.61 24.75
C ILE A 162 2.30 -18.54 24.39
N LEU A 163 3.01 -18.24 23.31
CA LEU A 163 4.18 -19.00 22.87
C LEU A 163 5.49 -18.34 23.26
N ILE A 164 5.54 -17.00 23.21
CA ILE A 164 6.72 -16.22 23.58
C ILE A 164 6.26 -15.13 24.53
N THR A 165 6.81 -15.16 25.73
CA THR A 165 6.69 -14.09 26.72
C THR A 165 7.86 -13.13 26.52
N SER A 166 7.56 -11.85 26.39
CA SER A 166 8.60 -10.81 26.30
C SER A 166 9.21 -10.59 27.68
N HIS A 167 10.51 -10.86 27.86
CA HIS A 167 11.23 -10.62 29.12
C HIS A 167 11.63 -9.13 29.28
N ASP A 168 11.51 -8.65 30.52
CA ASP A 168 11.20 -7.27 30.93
C ASP A 168 12.35 -6.22 30.84
N ASP A 169 13.58 -6.59 30.45
CA ASP A 169 14.71 -5.66 30.66
C ASP A 169 14.96 -4.64 29.54
N LYS A 170 14.39 -4.84 28.34
CA LYS A 170 14.54 -3.89 27.20
C LYS A 170 13.29 -3.06 26.91
N ALA A 171 12.13 -3.49 27.38
CA ALA A 171 10.86 -2.81 27.16
C ALA A 171 10.76 -1.47 27.91
N THR A 172 11.50 -1.32 29.02
CA THR A 172 11.41 -0.16 29.92
C THR A 172 11.88 1.15 29.27
N LEU A 173 12.94 1.16 28.45
CA LEU A 173 13.43 2.40 27.83
C LEU A 173 12.55 2.89 26.67
N LEU A 174 11.89 1.98 25.94
CA LEU A 174 11.01 2.31 24.82
C LEU A 174 9.58 2.61 25.29
N ASN A 175 9.10 1.93 26.35
CA ASN A 175 7.83 2.25 27.01
C ASN A 175 7.81 3.65 27.65
N ILE A 176 8.95 4.17 28.11
CA ILE A 176 9.01 5.56 28.63
C ILE A 176 8.71 6.59 27.52
N TYR A 177 9.09 6.31 26.27
CA TYR A 177 8.83 7.20 25.14
C TYR A 177 7.50 6.91 24.42
N VAL A 178 7.08 5.65 24.38
CA VAL A 178 5.91 5.12 23.64
C VAL A 178 4.91 4.47 24.61
N HIS A 179 4.67 5.08 25.77
CA HIS A 179 3.50 4.71 26.56
C HIS A 179 2.27 5.15 25.77
N VAL A 180 1.57 4.20 25.14
CA VAL A 180 0.26 4.42 24.54
C VAL A 180 -0.74 4.13 25.65
N PRO A 181 -1.22 5.13 26.41
CA PRO A 181 -2.23 4.89 27.42
C PRO A 181 -3.45 4.24 26.75
N SER A 182 -3.78 3.05 27.24
CA SER A 182 -5.02 2.35 26.94
C SER A 182 -6.17 3.01 27.71
N SER A 183 -6.57 4.22 27.32
CA SER A 183 -7.86 4.81 27.74
C SER A 183 -8.09 6.23 27.18
N ALA A 184 -8.96 6.30 26.18
CA ALA A 184 -9.95 7.36 25.98
C ALA A 184 -11.06 6.69 25.16
N GLU A 185 -12.32 6.79 25.57
CA GLU A 185 -13.50 6.09 25.02
C GLU A 185 -13.36 5.79 23.51
N SER A 186 -12.81 4.61 23.18
CA SER A 186 -12.59 4.26 21.79
C SER A 186 -13.93 3.88 21.23
N ASN A 187 -14.52 4.75 20.43
CA ASN A 187 -15.62 4.39 19.53
C ASN A 187 -15.06 3.48 18.43
N TRP A 188 -14.62 2.28 18.82
CA TRP A 188 -13.92 1.32 17.96
C TRP A 188 -14.78 0.91 16.77
N ILE A 189 -16.11 0.99 16.91
CA ILE A 189 -17.08 0.80 15.82
C ILE A 189 -16.93 1.91 14.77
N VAL A 190 -16.86 3.17 15.20
CA VAL A 190 -16.63 4.32 14.31
C VAL A 190 -15.24 4.21 13.69
N GLY A 191 -14.21 3.91 14.49
CA GLY A 191 -12.85 3.71 14.00
C GLY A 191 -12.75 2.59 12.97
N GLY A 192 -13.41 1.45 13.21
CA GLY A 192 -13.49 0.31 12.30
C GLY A 192 -14.23 0.65 11.00
N ALA A 193 -15.35 1.38 11.08
CA ALA A 193 -16.10 1.82 9.90
C ALA A 193 -15.29 2.81 9.03
N LEU A 194 -14.57 3.75 9.66
CA LEU A 194 -13.66 4.66 8.98
C LEU A 194 -12.51 3.91 8.31
N LEU A 195 -11.93 2.91 8.98
CA LEU A 195 -10.87 2.07 8.43
C LEU A 195 -11.36 1.20 7.27
N ALA A 196 -12.54 0.61 7.38
CA ALA A 196 -13.15 -0.13 6.27
C ALA A 196 -13.33 0.78 5.04
N SER A 197 -13.84 2.00 5.27
CA SER A 197 -14.00 3.01 4.22
C SER A 197 -12.64 3.41 3.60
N CYS A 198 -11.61 3.58 4.42
CA CYS A 198 -10.24 3.86 3.97
C CYS A 198 -9.74 2.80 2.97
N TYR A 199 -9.88 1.52 3.29
CA TYR A 199 -9.38 0.46 2.41
C TYR A 199 -10.22 0.25 1.16
N VAL A 200 -11.53 0.54 1.21
CA VAL A 200 -12.38 0.60 0.00
C VAL A 200 -11.91 1.74 -0.93
N VAL A 201 -11.71 2.95 -0.39
CA VAL A 201 -11.19 4.10 -1.15
C VAL A 201 -9.78 3.81 -1.69
N SER A 202 -8.94 3.15 -0.90
CA SER A 202 -7.59 2.74 -1.31
C SER A 202 -7.63 1.75 -2.48
N SER A 203 -8.60 0.84 -2.53
CA SER A 203 -8.81 -0.03 -3.69
C SER A 203 -9.19 0.74 -4.95
N PHE A 204 -10.07 1.75 -4.86
CA PHE A 204 -10.34 2.65 -5.99
C PHE A 204 -9.08 3.41 -6.43
N TRP A 205 -8.28 3.88 -5.48
CA TRP A 205 -7.01 4.54 -5.75
C TRP A 205 -6.04 3.61 -6.51
N TYR A 206 -5.87 2.35 -6.10
CA TYR A 206 -5.04 1.38 -6.84
C TYR A 206 -5.48 1.19 -8.29
N ILE A 207 -6.78 0.99 -8.51
CA ILE A 207 -7.33 0.80 -9.85
C ILE A 207 -7.10 2.04 -10.68
N TYR A 208 -7.50 3.21 -10.19
CA TYR A 208 -7.38 4.46 -10.94
C TYR A 208 -5.92 4.79 -11.25
N GLN A 209 -5.04 4.64 -10.26
CA GLN A 209 -3.61 4.87 -10.44
C GLN A 209 -2.99 3.94 -11.47
N SER A 210 -3.38 2.67 -11.49
CA SER A 210 -2.87 1.71 -12.47
C SER A 210 -3.29 2.02 -13.91
N VAL A 211 -4.36 2.79 -14.11
CA VAL A 211 -4.73 3.36 -15.42
C VAL A 211 -3.88 4.59 -15.72
N VAL A 212 -3.79 5.53 -14.77
CA VAL A 212 -3.06 6.79 -14.94
C VAL A 212 -1.56 6.57 -15.22
N ILE A 213 -0.92 5.65 -14.50
CA ILE A 213 0.53 5.37 -14.65
C ILE A 213 0.86 4.71 -16.00
N LYS A 214 -0.11 4.02 -16.63
CA LYS A 214 0.06 3.48 -17.99
C LYS A 214 0.00 4.57 -19.06
N GLU A 215 -0.81 5.60 -18.83
CA GLU A 215 -0.90 6.73 -19.74
C GLU A 215 0.27 7.71 -19.57
N TYR A 216 0.77 7.87 -18.34
CA TYR A 216 1.92 8.70 -18.01
C TYR A 216 2.91 7.91 -17.14
N PRO A 217 3.90 7.21 -17.75
CA PRO A 217 4.82 6.31 -17.05
C PRO A 217 5.96 7.07 -16.35
N GLY A 218 5.61 8.09 -15.56
CA GLY A 218 6.55 8.87 -14.76
C GLY A 218 6.13 8.84 -13.29
N GLU A 219 6.59 7.82 -12.56
CA GLU A 219 6.22 7.56 -11.16
C GLU A 219 6.56 8.77 -10.28
N PHE A 220 7.77 9.32 -10.41
CA PHE A 220 8.21 10.45 -9.59
C PHE A 220 7.33 11.69 -9.75
N ILE A 221 6.95 11.99 -10.99
CA ILE A 221 6.12 13.15 -11.32
C ILE A 221 4.68 12.92 -10.84
N LEU A 222 4.14 11.73 -11.08
CA LEU A 222 2.80 11.37 -10.63
C LEU A 222 2.69 11.50 -9.11
N VAL A 223 3.64 10.91 -8.36
CA VAL A 223 3.61 10.96 -6.89
C VAL A 223 3.88 12.37 -6.37
N PHE A 224 4.75 13.15 -7.03
CA PHE A 224 4.94 14.56 -6.69
C PHE A 224 3.63 15.36 -6.81
N PHE A 225 2.93 15.27 -7.95
CA PHE A 225 1.65 15.97 -8.13
C PHE A 225 0.57 15.44 -7.18
N TYR A 226 0.53 14.13 -6.95
CA TYR A 226 -0.33 13.52 -5.95
C TYR A 226 -0.11 14.15 -4.56
N SER A 227 1.14 14.21 -4.09
CA SER A 227 1.49 14.76 -2.78
C SER A 227 1.21 16.27 -2.72
N LEU A 228 1.45 16.99 -3.81
CA LEU A 228 1.15 18.43 -3.92
C LEU A 228 -0.37 18.69 -3.80
N PHE A 229 -1.20 17.97 -4.54
CA PHE A 229 -2.65 18.15 -4.47
C PHE A 229 -3.23 17.68 -3.14
N ALA A 230 -2.74 16.57 -2.60
CA ALA A 230 -3.13 16.12 -1.26
C ALA A 230 -2.73 17.12 -0.17
N TRP A 231 -1.57 17.79 -0.31
CA TRP A 231 -1.17 18.89 0.58
C TRP A 231 -2.13 20.07 0.52
N VAL A 232 -2.52 20.53 -0.68
CA VAL A 232 -3.48 21.63 -0.84
C VAL A 232 -4.83 21.28 -0.20
N LEU A 233 -5.32 20.05 -0.40
CA LEU A 233 -6.54 19.56 0.25
C LEU A 233 -6.38 19.49 1.77
N ALA A 234 -5.24 19.00 2.27
CA ALA A 234 -4.94 18.94 3.70
C ALA A 234 -4.94 20.32 4.33
N VAL A 235 -4.35 21.32 3.67
CA VAL A 235 -4.33 22.71 4.12
C VAL A 235 -5.76 23.25 4.20
N ALA A 236 -6.56 23.08 3.15
CA ALA A 236 -7.94 23.53 3.13
C ALA A 236 -8.78 22.92 4.26
N VAL A 237 -8.69 21.59 4.46
CA VAL A 237 -9.42 20.88 5.51
C VAL A 237 -8.90 21.29 6.89
N CYS A 238 -7.59 21.43 7.08
CA CYS A 238 -7.01 21.84 8.36
C CYS A 238 -7.44 23.26 8.74
N PHE A 239 -7.45 24.22 7.82
CA PHE A 239 -7.95 25.56 8.11
C PHE A 239 -9.44 25.60 8.42
N ALA A 240 -10.24 24.74 7.76
CA ALA A 240 -11.68 24.65 8.00
C ALA A 240 -12.02 23.99 9.35
N SER A 241 -11.25 22.98 9.75
CA SER A 241 -11.53 22.17 10.95
C SER A 241 -10.77 22.62 12.20
N GLU A 242 -9.58 23.22 12.05
CA GLU A 242 -8.68 23.57 13.14
C GLU A 242 -8.28 25.05 13.08
N PRO A 243 -9.12 25.97 13.60
CA PRO A 243 -8.85 27.40 13.58
C PRO A 243 -7.77 27.82 14.60
N ASN A 244 -7.42 26.97 15.57
CA ASN A 244 -6.48 27.31 16.61
C ASN A 244 -5.02 27.14 16.13
N LEU A 245 -4.28 28.24 16.07
CA LEU A 245 -2.87 28.26 15.66
C LEU A 245 -1.94 27.51 16.61
N SER A 246 -2.31 27.30 17.88
CA SER A 246 -1.46 26.53 18.80
C SER A 246 -1.31 25.07 18.37
N SER A 247 -2.33 24.51 17.70
CA SER A 247 -2.34 23.13 17.20
C SER A 247 -1.30 22.91 16.09
N TRP A 248 -0.84 23.97 15.43
CA TRP A 248 0.17 23.93 14.36
C TRP A 248 1.60 23.81 14.90
N ILE A 249 1.81 24.11 16.19
CA ILE A 249 3.12 23.99 16.84
C ILE A 249 3.32 22.51 17.18
N ILE A 250 4.25 21.86 16.48
CA ILE A 250 4.61 20.45 16.74
C ILE A 250 5.85 20.40 17.66
N PRO A 251 5.73 19.87 18.87
CA PRO A 251 6.87 19.73 19.78
C PRO A 251 7.89 18.70 19.28
N ILE A 252 9.17 18.90 19.65
CA ILE A 252 10.30 18.04 19.27
C ILE A 252 10.29 16.76 20.13
N ASP A 253 9.32 15.89 19.87
CA ASP A 253 9.16 14.59 20.51
C ASP A 253 8.63 13.55 19.50
N ILE A 254 7.94 12.51 19.97
CA ILE A 254 7.30 11.49 19.12
C ILE A 254 6.37 12.10 18.07
N ARG A 255 5.81 13.30 18.32
CA ARG A 255 4.92 14.00 17.40
C ARG A 255 5.66 14.49 16.16
N LEU A 256 6.81 15.14 16.34
CA LEU A 256 7.67 15.51 15.21
C LEU A 256 8.22 14.29 14.49
N LEU A 257 8.64 13.25 15.24
CA LEU A 257 9.10 12.00 14.63
C LEU A 257 8.02 11.35 13.75
N SER A 258 6.77 11.33 14.23
CA SER A 258 5.63 10.81 13.48
C SER A 258 5.42 11.55 12.17
N VAL A 259 5.45 12.88 12.20
CA VAL A 259 5.28 13.74 11.01
C VAL A 259 6.41 13.53 10.00
N LEU A 260 7.68 13.51 10.46
CA LEU A 260 8.83 13.28 9.58
C LEU A 260 8.81 11.88 8.96
N TYR A 261 8.53 10.86 9.77
CA TYR A 261 8.43 9.48 9.30
C TYR A 261 7.31 9.33 8.26
N SER A 262 6.12 9.89 8.54
CA SER A 262 4.99 9.86 7.62
C SER A 262 5.27 10.64 6.33
N GLY A 263 5.92 11.80 6.41
CA GLY A 263 6.26 12.59 5.22
C GLY A 263 7.27 11.91 4.30
N ILE A 264 8.38 11.44 4.86
CA ILE A 264 9.50 10.89 4.07
C ILE A 264 9.22 9.44 3.70
N ILE A 265 8.89 8.59 4.67
CA ILE A 265 8.73 7.15 4.46
C ILE A 265 7.32 6.83 3.98
N GLY A 266 6.28 7.25 4.70
CA GLY A 266 4.90 6.89 4.38
C GLY A 266 4.39 7.44 3.06
N THR A 267 4.25 8.75 3.00
CA THR A 267 3.66 9.45 1.85
C THR A 267 4.67 9.64 0.72
N GLY A 268 5.96 9.82 1.03
CA GLY A 268 7.03 9.87 0.03
C GLY A 268 7.37 8.51 -0.57
N LEU A 269 8.16 7.71 0.15
CA LEU A 269 8.73 6.46 -0.38
C LEU A 269 7.69 5.35 -0.58
N SER A 270 6.80 5.12 0.40
CA SER A 270 5.85 4.00 0.30
C SER A 270 4.83 4.22 -0.81
N ILE A 271 4.35 5.44 -1.03
CA ILE A 271 3.49 5.75 -2.18
C ILE A 271 4.27 5.62 -3.49
N MET A 272 5.54 6.01 -3.53
CA MET A 272 6.40 5.76 -4.70
C MET A 272 6.49 4.28 -5.05
N VAL A 273 6.79 3.44 -4.07
CA VAL A 273 6.93 1.98 -4.25
C VAL A 273 5.59 1.35 -4.65
N HIS A 274 4.47 1.77 -4.04
CA HIS A 274 3.14 1.35 -4.50
C HIS A 274 2.90 1.74 -5.96
N THR A 275 3.22 2.98 -6.34
CA THR A 275 3.06 3.48 -7.72
C THR A 275 3.86 2.65 -8.71
N TRP A 276 5.12 2.42 -8.38
CA TRP A 276 6.01 1.58 -9.17
C TRP A 276 5.48 0.15 -9.28
N GLY A 277 5.05 -0.46 -8.17
CA GLY A 277 4.45 -1.79 -8.17
C GLY A 277 3.16 -1.89 -8.97
N LEU A 278 2.32 -0.85 -8.94
CA LEU A 278 1.11 -0.74 -9.75
C LEU A 278 1.46 -0.68 -11.24
N HIS A 279 2.53 0.02 -11.59
CA HIS A 279 3.04 0.10 -12.96
C HIS A 279 3.55 -1.27 -13.45
N VAL A 280 4.38 -1.95 -12.65
CA VAL A 280 5.07 -3.17 -13.10
C VAL A 280 4.24 -4.45 -12.95
N LYS A 281 3.39 -4.56 -11.93
CA LYS A 281 2.69 -5.81 -11.55
C LYS A 281 1.17 -5.67 -11.45
N GLY A 282 0.66 -4.44 -11.44
CA GLY A 282 -0.77 -4.14 -11.42
C GLY A 282 -1.41 -4.13 -10.03
N PRO A 283 -2.67 -3.69 -9.94
CA PRO A 283 -3.36 -3.39 -8.68
C PRO A 283 -3.62 -4.60 -7.79
N VAL A 284 -3.99 -5.74 -8.38
CA VAL A 284 -4.23 -6.97 -7.60
C VAL A 284 -2.95 -7.46 -6.94
N TYR A 285 -1.79 -7.35 -7.61
CA TYR A 285 -0.51 -7.78 -7.02
C TYR A 285 -0.19 -6.96 -5.77
N VAL A 286 -0.30 -5.63 -5.87
CA VAL A 286 0.00 -4.71 -4.76
C VAL A 286 -0.94 -4.94 -3.59
N ALA A 287 -2.24 -5.11 -3.84
CA ALA A 287 -3.23 -5.30 -2.78
C ALA A 287 -3.00 -6.57 -1.94
N LEU A 288 -2.42 -7.63 -2.51
CA LEU A 288 -2.18 -8.91 -1.83
C LEU A 288 -1.19 -8.84 -0.68
N PHE A 289 -0.38 -7.79 -0.59
CA PHE A 289 0.55 -7.62 0.53
C PHE A 289 -0.15 -7.07 1.77
N ARG A 290 -1.33 -6.47 1.65
CA ARG A 290 -2.04 -5.83 2.77
C ARG A 290 -2.30 -6.77 3.96
N PRO A 291 -2.70 -8.03 3.76
CA PRO A 291 -2.83 -8.99 4.86
C PRO A 291 -1.54 -9.26 5.64
N LEU A 292 -0.35 -9.00 5.10
CA LEU A 292 0.89 -9.13 5.87
C LEU A 292 0.96 -8.12 7.02
N SER A 293 0.26 -6.99 6.92
CA SER A 293 0.27 -5.93 7.94
C SER A 293 -0.15 -6.42 9.32
N ILE A 294 -1.09 -7.38 9.44
CA ILE A 294 -1.51 -7.91 10.74
C ILE A 294 -0.45 -8.84 11.35
N ALA A 295 0.18 -9.67 10.53
CA ALA A 295 1.28 -10.54 10.94
C ALA A 295 2.51 -9.72 11.38
N ILE A 296 2.85 -8.70 10.58
CA ILE A 296 3.92 -7.74 10.89
C ILE A 296 3.60 -6.99 12.20
N ALA A 297 2.37 -6.53 12.40
CA ALA A 297 1.95 -5.86 13.62
C ALA A 297 2.14 -6.75 14.86
N ALA A 298 1.75 -8.02 14.79
CA ALA A 298 1.98 -8.97 15.88
C ALA A 298 3.48 -9.15 16.20
N ILE A 299 4.32 -9.28 15.18
CA ILE A 299 5.78 -9.42 15.36
C ILE A 299 6.40 -8.15 15.96
N LEU A 300 6.06 -6.98 15.42
CA LEU A 300 6.58 -5.71 15.92
C LEU A 300 6.08 -5.39 17.33
N GLY A 301 4.85 -5.77 17.68
CA GLY A 301 4.32 -5.68 19.04
C GLY A 301 5.20 -6.44 20.04
N VAL A 302 5.57 -7.68 19.71
CA VAL A 302 6.46 -8.49 20.55
C VAL A 302 7.86 -7.90 20.64
N LEU A 303 8.45 -7.49 19.49
CA LEU A 303 9.83 -7.02 19.44
C LEU A 303 10.06 -5.65 20.10
N PHE A 304 9.09 -4.73 19.98
CA PHE A 304 9.27 -3.32 20.35
C PHE A 304 8.35 -2.84 21.46
N LEU A 305 7.15 -3.42 21.59
CA LEU A 305 6.16 -3.00 22.58
C LEU A 305 6.13 -3.90 23.82
N GLY A 306 6.76 -5.08 23.74
CA GLY A 306 6.76 -6.07 24.83
C GLY A 306 5.48 -6.89 24.89
N ASP A 307 4.70 -6.94 23.81
CA ASP A 307 3.50 -7.77 23.73
C ASP A 307 3.87 -9.26 23.77
N ASN A 308 2.92 -10.10 24.17
CA ASN A 308 3.07 -11.56 24.10
C ASN A 308 2.77 -12.06 22.69
N LEU A 309 3.53 -13.05 22.21
CA LEU A 309 3.21 -13.72 20.94
C LEU A 309 2.24 -14.87 21.21
N TYR A 310 1.05 -14.77 20.62
CA TYR A 310 -0.01 -15.75 20.74
C TYR A 310 0.05 -16.81 19.62
N LEU A 311 -0.28 -18.07 19.92
CA LEU A 311 -0.26 -19.18 18.95
C LEU A 311 -1.06 -18.88 17.68
N GLY A 312 -2.23 -18.26 17.82
CA GLY A 312 -3.07 -17.94 16.68
C GLY A 312 -2.49 -16.87 15.76
N SER A 313 -1.63 -15.97 16.25
CA SER A 313 -0.85 -15.07 15.40
C SER A 313 0.15 -15.84 14.53
N VAL A 314 0.79 -16.87 15.06
CA VAL A 314 1.73 -17.72 14.31
C VAL A 314 1.00 -18.55 13.25
N ILE A 315 -0.08 -19.25 13.65
CA ILE A 315 -0.88 -20.06 12.73
C ILE A 315 -1.46 -19.17 11.62
N GLY A 316 -2.08 -18.04 11.99
CA GLY A 316 -2.66 -17.11 11.03
C GLY A 316 -1.61 -16.55 10.05
N SER A 317 -0.40 -16.24 10.52
CA SER A 317 0.72 -15.79 9.65
C SER A 317 1.17 -16.86 8.66
N ILE A 318 1.22 -18.14 9.07
CA ILE A 318 1.51 -19.26 8.16
C ILE A 318 0.43 -19.36 7.09
N VAL A 319 -0.84 -19.29 7.48
CA VAL A 319 -1.98 -19.35 6.55
C VAL A 319 -1.97 -18.16 5.58
N ILE A 320 -1.69 -16.94 6.05
CA ILE A 320 -1.50 -15.75 5.20
C ILE A 320 -0.43 -16.01 4.13
N THR A 321 0.72 -16.55 4.56
CA THR A 321 1.86 -16.84 3.69
C THR A 321 1.50 -17.86 2.62
N VAL A 322 0.84 -18.97 3.00
CA VAL A 322 0.38 -20.00 2.06
C VAL A 322 -0.61 -19.44 1.04
N GLY A 323 -1.59 -18.65 1.48
CA GLY A 323 -2.55 -17.99 0.60
C GLY A 323 -1.85 -17.06 -0.40
N PHE A 324 -0.91 -16.24 0.08
CA PHE A 324 -0.15 -15.31 -0.74
C PHE A 324 0.66 -16.05 -1.83
N TYR A 325 1.38 -17.11 -1.46
CA TYR A 325 2.13 -17.92 -2.41
C TYR A 325 1.24 -18.59 -3.45
N THR A 326 0.02 -18.98 -3.08
CA THR A 326 -0.95 -19.57 -4.00
C THR A 326 -1.43 -18.55 -5.03
N VAL A 327 -1.67 -17.31 -4.63
CA VAL A 327 -2.01 -16.23 -5.59
C VAL A 327 -0.84 -15.92 -6.50
N MET A 328 0.37 -15.82 -5.95
CA MET A 328 1.59 -15.61 -6.74
C MET A 328 1.82 -16.72 -7.75
N TRP A 329 1.64 -17.97 -7.37
CA TRP A 329 1.68 -19.10 -8.27
C TRP A 329 0.65 -18.98 -9.41
N GLY A 330 -0.57 -18.54 -9.09
CA GLY A 330 -1.60 -18.23 -10.06
C GLY A 330 -1.16 -17.18 -11.08
N LYS A 331 -0.58 -16.06 -10.62
CA LYS A 331 -0.04 -15.00 -11.50
C LYS A 331 1.11 -15.48 -12.36
N THR A 332 2.07 -16.21 -11.80
CA THR A 332 3.20 -16.75 -12.58
C THR A 332 2.73 -17.66 -13.70
N LYS A 333 1.70 -18.49 -13.47
CA LYS A 333 1.11 -19.32 -14.53
C LYS A 333 0.47 -18.50 -15.65
N GLU A 334 -0.20 -17.40 -15.31
CA GLU A 334 -0.79 -16.49 -16.30
C GLU A 334 0.29 -15.83 -17.17
N GLU A 335 1.35 -15.30 -16.56
CA GLU A 335 2.47 -14.69 -17.29
C GLU A 335 3.14 -15.69 -18.25
N ILE A 336 3.28 -16.96 -17.82
CA ILE A 336 3.83 -18.04 -18.67
C ILE A 336 2.91 -18.32 -19.86
N ILE A 337 1.60 -18.41 -19.64
CA ILE A 337 0.63 -18.65 -20.72
C ILE A 337 0.62 -17.48 -21.72
N ASP A 338 0.61 -16.24 -21.24
CA ASP A 338 0.62 -15.06 -22.10
C ASP A 338 1.90 -14.97 -22.94
N THR A 339 3.06 -15.20 -22.32
CA THR A 339 4.36 -15.24 -23.03
C THR A 339 4.39 -16.38 -24.07
N SER A 340 3.76 -17.51 -23.79
CA SER A 340 3.72 -18.65 -24.71
C SER A 340 2.83 -18.34 -25.92
N ASN A 341 1.69 -17.70 -25.70
CA ASN A 341 0.80 -17.25 -26.78
C ASN A 341 1.47 -16.19 -27.66
N ASP A 342 2.18 -15.22 -27.08
CA ASP A 342 2.92 -14.23 -27.87
C ASP A 342 3.98 -14.88 -28.76
N ASN A 343 4.75 -15.84 -28.22
CA ASN A 343 5.75 -16.56 -29.03
C ASN A 343 5.12 -17.39 -30.15
N LEU A 344 3.92 -17.95 -29.95
CA LEU A 344 3.17 -18.68 -30.98
C LEU A 344 2.65 -17.75 -32.09
N VAL A 345 2.20 -16.54 -31.75
CA VAL A 345 1.77 -15.54 -32.72
C VAL A 345 2.95 -15.06 -33.58
N TYR A 346 4.14 -14.90 -32.99
CA TYR A 346 5.36 -14.54 -33.73
C TYR A 346 5.99 -15.69 -34.53
N SER A 347 5.63 -16.95 -34.26
CA SER A 347 6.15 -18.14 -34.97
C SER A 347 5.18 -18.74 -35.97
N SER A 348 3.99 -18.14 -36.16
CA SER A 348 3.14 -18.48 -37.29
C SER A 348 3.84 -18.03 -38.58
N PRO A 349 4.07 -18.92 -39.56
CA PRO A 349 4.62 -18.49 -40.84
C PRO A 349 3.62 -17.53 -41.45
N THR A 350 4.08 -16.31 -41.72
CA THR A 350 3.35 -15.40 -42.60
C THR A 350 3.14 -16.15 -43.90
N ASP A 351 1.88 -16.49 -44.19
CA ASP A 351 1.49 -17.00 -45.50
C ASP A 351 2.14 -16.10 -46.54
N HIS A 352 2.92 -16.71 -47.43
CA HIS A 352 3.56 -16.04 -48.54
C HIS A 352 2.50 -15.29 -49.36
N VAL A 353 2.32 -14.01 -49.07
CA VAL A 353 1.68 -13.08 -49.99
C VAL A 353 2.68 -12.89 -51.14
N ILE A 354 2.54 -13.73 -52.16
CA ILE A 354 3.19 -13.55 -53.45
C ILE A 354 2.67 -12.22 -53.99
N VAL A 355 3.47 -11.17 -53.85
CA VAL A 355 3.25 -9.90 -54.55
C VAL A 355 3.54 -10.17 -56.03
N PRO A 356 2.57 -10.03 -56.95
CA PRO A 356 2.88 -10.18 -58.36
C PRO A 356 3.71 -8.96 -58.80
N LEU A 357 4.92 -9.24 -59.27
CA LEU A 357 5.75 -8.29 -60.00
C LEU A 357 4.99 -7.84 -61.26
N LEU A 358 4.49 -6.61 -61.24
CA LEU A 358 4.02 -5.92 -62.44
C LEU A 358 5.21 -5.71 -63.39
N LYS A 359 5.30 -6.57 -64.41
CA LYS A 359 5.93 -6.22 -65.68
C LYS A 359 4.87 -5.54 -66.55
N HIS A 360 4.97 -4.24 -66.74
CA HIS A 360 5.00 -3.65 -68.08
C HIS A 360 5.48 -2.20 -68.07
#